data_AF-A0A1F6E2T8-F1
#
_entry.id   AF-A0A1F6E2T8-F1
#
_cell.length_a   1.000
_cell.length_b   1.000
_cell.length_c   1.000
_cell.angle_alpha   90.00
_cell.angle_beta   90.00
_cell.angle_gamma   90.00
#
_symmetry.space_group_name_H-M   'P 1'
#
loop_
_entity.id
_entity.type
_entity.pdbx_description
1 polymer ?
#
loop_
_entity_poly.entity_id
_entity_poly.type
_entity_poly.pdbx_seq_one_letter_code
_entity_poly.pdbx_strand_id
1 'polypeptide(L)'
;MRSIAEIKPSLKRVTTRKTERGELMRFFVRHLNYSRARDGLPTITMGRMGRILEGIPTADLYYLQKVCSQAKNFSKKFWWEVDPKKHFNENNAR
;
A
#
# COMPACT_ATOMS: atom_id res chain seq x y z
N MET A 1 6.24 -9.51 42.80
CA MET A 1 5.90 -9.56 41.37
C MET A 1 6.14 -8.18 40.78
N ARG A 2 7.02 -8.03 39.79
CA ARG A 2 7.30 -6.73 39.16
C ARG A 2 6.15 -6.36 38.23
N SER A 3 5.65 -5.13 38.33
CA SER A 3 4.56 -4.64 37.48
C SER A 3 5.03 -4.53 36.03
N ILE A 4 4.19 -4.87 35.05
CA ILE A 4 4.46 -4.67 33.61
C ILE A 4 4.84 -3.20 33.31
N ALA A 5 4.44 -2.25 34.18
CA ALA A 5 4.79 -0.84 34.10
C ALA A 5 6.28 -0.54 34.38
N GLU A 6 7.00 -1.38 35.14
CA GLU A 6 8.40 -1.14 35.52
C GLU A 6 9.40 -1.55 34.42
N ILE A 7 8.95 -2.31 33.41
CA ILE A 7 9.84 -2.93 32.40
C ILE A 7 10.03 -2.03 31.15
N LYS A 8 9.31 -0.92 30.99
CA LYS A 8 9.29 -0.19 29.70
C LYS A 8 9.70 1.27 29.76
N PRO A 9 10.98 1.60 30.07
CA PRO A 9 11.50 2.89 29.68
C PRO A 9 11.73 2.89 28.16
N SER A 10 11.13 3.85 27.46
CA SER A 10 11.44 4.22 26.06
C SER A 10 10.79 3.46 24.89
N LEU A 11 9.50 3.13 24.95
CA LEU A 11 8.73 3.22 23.70
C LEU A 11 8.60 4.70 23.31
N LYS A 12 9.64 5.27 22.71
CA LYS A 12 9.49 6.51 21.95
C LYS A 12 8.34 6.24 20.98
N ARG A 13 7.19 6.90 21.18
CA ARG A 13 6.12 6.89 20.19
C ARG A 13 6.74 7.44 18.91
N VAL A 14 7.06 6.55 17.97
CA VAL A 14 7.42 6.96 16.62
C VAL A 14 6.17 7.59 16.06
N THR A 15 6.11 8.92 16.12
CA THR A 15 5.04 9.71 15.52
C THR A 15 5.20 9.57 14.01
N THR A 16 4.52 8.59 13.43
CA THR A 16 4.46 8.48 11.96
C THR A 16 3.81 9.75 11.47
N ARG A 17 4.56 10.61 10.77
CA ARG A 17 4.00 11.79 10.09
C ARG A 17 2.83 11.31 9.23
N LYS A 18 1.64 11.87 9.48
CA LYS A 18 0.48 11.61 8.63
C LYS A 18 0.73 12.38 7.33
N THR A 19 1.01 11.64 6.27
CA THR A 19 1.12 12.20 4.92
C THR A 19 0.01 11.61 4.08
N GLU A 20 -0.48 12.40 3.13
CA GLU A 20 -1.48 12.04 2.15
C GLU A 20 -1.10 10.73 1.40
N ARG A 21 0.12 10.68 0.88
CA ARG A 21 0.70 9.47 0.29
C ARG A 21 0.69 8.29 1.27
N GLY A 22 1.02 8.53 2.54
CA GLY A 22 1.01 7.49 3.57
C GLY A 22 -0.40 6.95 3.87
N GLU A 23 -1.43 7.79 3.78
CA GLU A 23 -2.82 7.36 3.93
C GLU A 23 -3.28 6.50 2.75
N LEU A 24 -2.94 6.89 1.53
CA LEU A 24 -3.15 6.09 0.33
C LEU A 24 -2.42 4.73 0.42
N MET A 25 -1.15 4.73 0.84
CA MET A 25 -0.40 3.50 1.06
C MET A 25 -1.06 2.58 2.09
N ARG A 26 -1.56 3.13 3.20
CA ARG A 26 -2.30 2.34 4.21
C ARG A 26 -3.59 1.77 3.62
N PHE A 27 -4.28 2.54 2.78
CA PHE A 27 -5.48 2.08 2.09
C PHE A 27 -5.18 0.87 1.19
N PHE A 28 -4.14 0.94 0.36
CA PHE A 28 -3.75 -0.18 -0.51
C PHE A 28 -3.31 -1.41 0.29
N VAL A 29 -2.46 -1.23 1.31
CA VAL A 29 -1.97 -2.32 2.16
C VAL A 29 -3.14 -3.05 2.84
N ARG A 30 -4.13 -2.31 3.36
CA ARG A 30 -5.30 -2.90 4.02
C ARG A 30 -6.08 -3.81 3.07
N HIS A 31 -6.40 -3.34 1.87
CA HIS A 31 -7.19 -4.09 0.90
C HIS A 31 -6.42 -5.28 0.31
N LEU A 32 -5.13 -5.11 0.02
CA LEU A 32 -4.30 -6.20 -0.50
C LEU A 32 -4.10 -7.29 0.55
N ASN A 33 -3.84 -6.92 1.81
CA ASN A 33 -3.65 -7.89 2.87
C ASN A 33 -4.92 -8.65 3.22
N TYR A 34 -6.11 -8.06 3.03
CA TYR A 34 -7.37 -8.79 3.16
C TYR A 34 -7.45 -9.98 2.19
N SER A 35 -7.17 -9.75 0.90
CA SER A 35 -7.13 -10.84 -0.09
C SER A 35 -6.02 -11.83 0.23
N ARG A 36 -4.81 -11.35 0.54
CA ARG A 36 -3.65 -12.21 0.80
C ARG A 36 -3.83 -13.10 2.03
N ALA A 37 -4.48 -12.60 3.08
CA ALA A 37 -4.79 -13.38 4.27
C ALA A 37 -5.74 -14.54 3.94
N ARG A 38 -6.76 -14.29 3.10
CA ARG A 38 -7.67 -15.35 2.60
C ARG A 38 -6.92 -16.41 1.79
N ASP A 39 -5.93 -15.98 1.02
CA ASP A 39 -5.15 -16.86 0.14
C ASP A 39 -3.92 -17.49 0.87
N GLY A 40 -3.77 -17.29 2.19
CA GLY A 40 -2.65 -17.83 2.98
C GLY A 40 -1.28 -17.21 2.66
N LEU A 41 -1.24 -16.04 2.03
CA LEU A 41 -0.02 -15.37 1.59
C LEU A 41 0.52 -14.39 2.65
N PRO A 42 1.86 -14.20 2.74
CA PRO A 42 2.46 -13.22 3.65
C PRO A 42 1.97 -11.80 3.41
N THR A 43 1.75 -11.02 4.47
CA THR A 43 1.26 -9.64 4.37
C THR A 43 2.31 -8.70 3.74
N ILE A 44 1.81 -7.67 3.06
CA ILE A 44 2.60 -6.57 2.54
C ILE A 44 2.76 -5.52 3.63
N THR A 45 3.99 -5.08 3.86
CA THR A 45 4.33 -4.01 4.80
C THR A 45 4.26 -2.64 4.12
N MET A 46 4.15 -1.57 4.91
CA MET A 46 4.19 -0.20 4.39
C MET A 46 5.49 0.10 3.62
N GLY A 47 6.63 -0.42 4.08
CA GLY A 47 7.91 -0.25 3.38
C GLY A 47 7.92 -0.93 2.01
N ARG A 48 7.37 -2.15 1.91
CA ARG A 48 7.23 -2.85 0.63
C ARG A 48 6.25 -2.11 -0.30
N MET A 49 5.15 -1.59 0.23
CA MET A 49 4.22 -0.75 -0.52
C MET A 49 4.90 0.51 -1.07
N GLY A 50 5.79 1.12 -0.28
CA GLY A 50 6.53 2.31 -0.72
C GLY A 50 7.38 2.04 -1.95
N ARG A 51 8.09 0.90 -1.98
CA ARG A 51 8.88 0.46 -3.15
C ARG A 51 8.02 0.14 -4.36
N ILE A 52 6.87 -0.51 -4.17
CA ILE A 52 5.94 -0.82 -5.27
C ILE A 52 5.45 0.48 -5.95
N LEU A 53 5.23 1.53 -5.16
CA LEU A 53 4.69 2.81 -5.65
C LEU A 53 5.77 3.87 -5.91
N GLU A 54 7.06 3.55 -5.79
CA GLU A 54 8.16 4.53 -5.79
C GLU A 54 8.20 5.39 -7.05
N GLY A 55 7.87 4.80 -8.21
CA GLY A 55 7.78 5.51 -9.49
C GLY A 55 6.44 6.18 -9.78
N ILE A 56 5.46 6.12 -8.87
CA ILE A 56 4.11 6.64 -9.11
C ILE A 56 3.91 7.94 -8.31
N PRO A 57 3.65 9.08 -8.98
CA PRO A 57 3.30 10.34 -8.33
C PRO A 57 2.09 10.20 -7.40
N THR A 58 2.04 11.00 -6.33
CA THR A 58 0.91 10.96 -5.38
C THR A 58 -0.43 11.28 -6.03
N ALA A 59 -0.45 12.16 -7.04
CA ALA A 59 -1.67 12.48 -7.80
C ALA A 59 -2.26 11.23 -8.47
N ASP A 60 -1.42 10.40 -9.08
CA ASP A 60 -1.85 9.17 -9.77
C ASP A 60 -2.30 8.08 -8.78
N LEU A 61 -1.86 8.15 -7.52
CA LEU A 61 -2.36 7.26 -6.48
C LEU A 61 -3.85 7.47 -6.18
N TYR A 62 -4.39 8.67 -6.37
CA TYR A 62 -5.83 8.92 -6.24
C TYR A 62 -6.61 8.27 -7.37
N TYR A 63 -6.09 8.36 -8.60
CA TYR A 63 -6.67 7.64 -9.72
C TYR A 63 -6.64 6.13 -9.46
N LEU A 64 -5.48 5.61 -9.05
CA LEU A 64 -5.29 4.20 -8.71
C LEU A 64 -6.26 3.74 -7.61
N GLN A 65 -6.44 4.55 -6.56
CA GLN A 65 -7.40 4.30 -5.48
C GLN A 65 -8.82 4.15 -6.04
N LYS A 66 -9.25 5.10 -6.88
CA LYS A 66 -10.60 5.13 -7.45
C LYS A 66 -10.85 3.93 -8.37
N VAL A 67 -9.94 3.62 -9.29
CA VAL A 67 -10.14 2.48 -10.22
C VAL A 67 -10.11 1.14 -9.49
N CYS A 68 -9.27 1.00 -8.45
CA CYS A 68 -9.21 -0.23 -7.66
C CYS A 68 -10.45 -0.41 -6.77
N SER A 69 -11.01 0.66 -6.20
CA SER A 69 -12.21 0.58 -5.35
C SER A 69 -13.48 0.27 -6.14
N GLN A 70 -13.54 0.69 -7.40
CA GLN A 70 -14.66 0.39 -8.31
C GLN A 70 -14.57 -0.99 -8.95
N ALA A 71 -13.41 -1.63 -8.91
CA ALA A 71 -13.20 -2.93 -9.54
C ALA A 71 -13.84 -4.08 -8.72
N LYS A 72 -14.39 -5.08 -9.42
CA LYS A 72 -14.90 -6.32 -8.80
C LYS A 72 -13.83 -7.04 -7.97
N ASN A 73 -12.57 -6.96 -8.38
CA ASN A 73 -11.44 -7.59 -7.70
C ASN A 73 -10.32 -6.56 -7.49
N PHE A 74 -10.26 -5.99 -6.29
CA PHE A 74 -9.29 -4.96 -5.92
C PHE A 74 -7.85 -5.38 -6.21
N SER A 75 -7.41 -6.52 -5.64
CA SER A 75 -6.02 -6.98 -5.74
C SER A 75 -5.58 -7.20 -7.18
N LYS A 76 -6.44 -7.84 -8.00
CA LYS A 76 -6.16 -8.08 -9.41
C LYS A 76 -6.04 -6.78 -10.21
N LYS A 77 -6.94 -5.81 -9.99
CA LYS A 77 -6.88 -4.51 -10.68
C LYS A 77 -5.64 -3.72 -10.26
N PHE A 78 -5.32 -3.69 -8.97
CA PHE A 78 -4.12 -3.04 -8.46
C PHE A 78 -2.86 -3.53 -9.18
N TRP A 79 -2.63 -4.86 -9.21
CA TRP A 79 -1.44 -5.43 -9.86
C TRP A 79 -1.39 -5.19 -11.37
N TRP A 80 -2.55 -5.05 -12.01
CA TRP A 80 -2.62 -4.71 -13.43
C TRP A 80 -2.22 -3.25 -13.69
N GLU A 81 -2.69 -2.32 -12.87
CA GLU A 81 -2.40 -0.89 -13.03
C GLU A 81 -0.94 -0.53 -12.74
N VAL A 82 -0.34 -1.17 -11.73
CA VAL A 82 1.05 -0.87 -11.32
C VAL A 82 2.10 -1.59 -12.17
N ASP A 83 1.71 -2.48 -13.09
CA ASP A 83 2.64 -3.16 -13.98
C ASP A 83 3.03 -2.25 -15.15
N PRO A 84 4.27 -1.71 -15.20
CA PRO A 84 4.68 -0.79 -16.25
C PRO A 84 4.65 -1.44 -17.65
N LYS A 85 4.83 -2.76 -17.73
CA LYS A 85 4.83 -3.47 -19.02
C LYS A 85 3.46 -3.49 -19.68
N LYS A 86 2.38 -3.30 -18.92
CA LYS A 86 1.01 -3.26 -19.46
C LYS A 86 0.68 -1.95 -20.16
N HIS A 87 1.40 -0.88 -19.83
CA HIS A 87 1.22 0.45 -20.41
C HIS A 87 2.24 0.79 -21.51
N PHE A 88 3.22 -0.08 -21.75
CA PHE A 88 4.24 0.09 -22.81
C PHE A 88 3.66 0.10 -24.23
N ASN A 89 2.44 -0.39 -24.43
CA ASN A 89 1.79 -0.39 -25.74
C ASN A 89 0.98 0.88 -26.06
N GLU A 90 0.79 1.80 -25.11
CA GLU A 90 -0.04 3.01 -25.33
C GLU A 90 0.77 4.31 -25.48
N ASN A 91 2.05 4.33 -25.10
CA ASN A 91 2.85 5.56 -25.08
C ASN A 91 3.98 5.64 -26.12
N ASN A 92 4.08 4.69 -27.07
CA ASN A 92 5.11 4.71 -28.13
C ASN A 92 4.49 4.87 -29.53
N ALA A 93 3.52 5.77 -29.65
CA ALA A 93 2.87 6.15 -30.91
C ALA A 93 2.69 7.68 -31.04
N ARG A 94 3.64 8.47 -30.53
CA ARG A 94 3.77 9.90 -30.84
C ARG A 94 5.22 10.27 -31.04
#